data_AF-A0A2A7N1M2-F1
#
_entry.id   AF-A0A2A7N1M2-F1
#
_cell.length_a   1.000
_cell.length_b   1.000
_cell.length_c   1.000
_cell.angle_alpha   90.00
_cell.angle_beta   90.00
_cell.angle_gamma   90.00
#
_symmetry.space_group_name_H-M   'P 1'
#
loop_
_entity.id
_entity.type
_entity.pdbx_description
1 polymer ?
#
loop_
_entity_poly.entity_id
_entity_poly.type
_entity_poly.pdbx_seq_one_letter_code
_entity_poly.pdbx_strand_id
1 'polypeptide(L)' 'MKPQWKPVEIIVPEGLSPRQVLDSIHAQIRINATEAGEFVQRIHVGAGEPYSEGFSKWTASYLPGPPAAFPQD' A
#
# COMPACT_ATOMS: atom_id res chain seq x y z
N MET A 1 -18.88 -13.78 -1.75
CA MET A 1 -17.76 -13.40 -2.64
C MET A 1 -16.46 -13.70 -1.92
N LYS A 2 -15.44 -14.21 -2.61
CA LYS A 2 -14.12 -14.44 -1.99
C LYS A 2 -13.43 -13.08 -1.80
N PRO A 3 -12.64 -12.90 -0.72
CA PRO A 3 -11.80 -11.72 -0.55
C PRO A 3 -10.90 -11.54 -1.77
N GLN A 4 -11.03 -10.40 -2.47
CA GLN A 4 -10.25 -10.08 -3.67
C GLN A 4 -9.16 -9.08 -3.31
N TRP A 5 -7.91 -9.49 -3.49
CA TRP A 5 -6.76 -8.60 -3.37
C TRP A 5 -6.75 -7.59 -4.52
N LYS A 6 -6.54 -6.32 -4.19
CA LYS A 6 -6.44 -5.22 -5.13
C LYS A 6 -4.99 -4.80 -5.29
N PRO A 7 -4.42 -4.81 -6.50
CA PRO A 7 -3.05 -4.40 -6.73
C PRO A 7 -2.89 -2.89 -6.61
N VAL A 8 -1.71 -2.46 -6.17
CA VAL A 8 -1.29 -1.05 -6.11
C VAL A 8 0.18 -0.99 -6.52
N GLU A 9 0.50 -0.06 -7.40
CA GLU A 9 1.88 0.25 -7.76
C GLU A 9 2.25 1.60 -7.13
N ILE A 10 3.41 1.67 -6.49
CA ILE A 10 3.93 2.91 -5.90
C ILE A 10 5.33 3.15 -6.45
N ILE A 11 5.60 4.38 -6.89
CA ILE A 11 6.94 4.82 -7.29
C ILE A 11 7.48 5.71 -6.19
N VAL A 12 8.67 5.38 -5.66
CA VAL A 12 9.33 6.11 -4.59
C VAL A 12 10.80 6.38 -4.91
N PRO A 13 11.41 7.43 -4.36
CA PRO A 13 12.85 7.66 -4.52
C PRO A 13 13.70 6.50 -3.96
N GLU A 14 14.77 6.12 -4.64
CA GLU A 14 15.69 5.04 -4.21
C GLU A 14 16.47 5.37 -2.92
N GLY A 15 16.57 6.64 -2.55
CA GLY A 15 17.23 7.09 -1.33
C GLY A 15 16.42 6.90 -0.04
N LEU A 16 15.20 6.36 -0.11
CA LEU A 16 14.37 6.13 1.06
C LEU A 16 14.87 4.92 1.87
N SER A 17 14.85 5.06 3.19
CA SER A 17 15.05 3.91 4.08
C SER A 17 13.90 2.91 3.92
N PRO A 18 14.11 1.61 4.23
CA PRO A 18 13.06 0.59 4.15
C PRO A 18 11.79 0.96 4.92
N ARG A 19 11.93 1.65 6.06
CA ARG A 19 10.80 2.13 6.84
C ARG A 19 10.00 3.19 6.10
N GLN A 20 10.67 4.17 5.49
CA GLN A 20 10.00 5.22 4.71
C GLN A 20 9.29 4.65 3.48
N VAL A 21 9.89 3.66 2.80
CA VAL A 21 9.24 2.94 1.71
C VAL A 21 7.95 2.28 2.19
N LEU A 22 8.00 1.54 3.30
CA LEU A 22 6.81 0.90 3.87
C LEU A 22 5.73 1.91 4.28
N ASP A 23 6.13 3.02 4.90
CA ASP A 23 5.22 4.10 5.29
C ASP A 23 4.54 4.72 4.06
N SER A 24 5.29 4.97 2.98
CA SER A 24 4.75 5.45 1.70
C SER A 24 3.76 4.46 1.07
N ILE A 25 4.09 3.17 1.05
CA ILE A 25 3.22 2.12 0.51
C ILE A 25 1.92 2.03 1.32
N HIS A 26 2.01 2.02 2.66
CA HIS A 26 0.85 1.98 3.55
C HIS A 26 -0.04 3.21 3.39
N ALA A 27 0.56 4.40 3.30
CA ALA A 27 -0.17 5.64 3.10
C ALA A 27 -0.94 5.62 1.76
N GLN A 28 -0.26 5.26 0.66
CA GLN A 28 -0.90 5.22 -0.66
C GLN A 28 -2.04 4.21 -0.71
N ILE A 29 -1.87 3.03 -0.13
CA ILE A 29 -2.93 2.01 -0.06
C ILE A 29 -4.16 2.53 0.71
N ARG A 30 -3.95 3.18 1.86
CA ARG A 30 -5.04 3.73 2.67
C ARG A 30 -5.77 4.86 1.96
N ILE A 31 -5.04 5.72 1.25
CA ILE A 31 -5.62 6.78 0.43
C ILE A 31 -6.49 6.17 -0.67
N ASN A 32 -5.93 5.25 -1.47
CA ASN A 32 -6.66 4.60 -2.57
C ASN A 32 -7.91 3.86 -2.08
N ALA A 33 -7.81 3.14 -0.96
CA ALA A 33 -8.96 2.46 -0.36
C ALA A 33 -10.02 3.47 0.09
N THR A 34 -9.62 4.54 0.77
CA THR A 34 -10.54 5.59 1.24
C THR A 34 -11.26 6.27 0.09
N GLU A 35 -10.55 6.62 -0.99
CA GLU A 35 -11.13 7.21 -2.20
C GLU A 35 -12.11 6.25 -2.90
N ALA A 36 -11.92 4.94 -2.76
CA ALA A 36 -12.84 3.91 -3.23
C ALA A 36 -14.00 3.61 -2.28
N GLY A 37 -14.08 4.28 -1.11
CA GLY A 37 -15.08 3.99 -0.07
C GLY A 37 -14.84 2.66 0.66
N GLU A 38 -13.59 2.18 0.68
CA GLU A 38 -13.17 0.90 1.24
C GLU A 38 -12.25 1.07 2.46
N PHE A 39 -12.21 0.04 3.30
CA PHE A 39 -11.29 -0.05 4.42
C PHE A 39 -10.23 -1.12 4.17
N VAL A 40 -9.01 -0.84 4.59
CA VAL A 40 -7.88 -1.77 4.42
C VAL A 40 -7.85 -2.77 5.57
N GLN A 41 -8.04 -4.05 5.27
CA GLN A 41 -7.92 -5.12 6.26
C GLN A 41 -6.49 -5.68 6.35
N ARG A 42 -5.86 -5.90 5.20
CA ARG A 42 -4.52 -6.45 5.09
C ARG A 42 -3.77 -5.80 3.95
N ILE A 43 -2.46 -5.74 4.09
CA ILE A 43 -1.52 -5.25 3.07
C ILE A 43 -0.50 -6.36 2.82
N HIS A 44 -0.17 -6.56 1.55
CA HIS A 44 0.94 -7.38 1.11
C HIS A 44 1.88 -6.50 0.27
N VAL A 45 3.12 -6.38 0.71
CA VAL A 45 4.16 -5.62 -0.01
C VAL A 45 5.02 -6.62 -0.77
N GLY A 46 5.09 -6.44 -2.08
CA GLY A 46 5.95 -7.21 -2.97
C GLY A 46 7.37 -6.65 -3.01
N ALA A 47 8.13 -7.06 -4.02
CA ALA A 47 9.48 -6.56 -4.23
C ALA A 47 9.49 -5.16 -4.87
N GLY A 48 10.52 -4.39 -4.53
CA GLY A 48 10.90 -3.18 -5.24
C GLY A 48 11.83 -3.51 -6.40
N GLU A 49 11.63 -2.85 -7.53
CA GLU A 49 12.47 -2.92 -8.71
C GLU A 49 12.91 -1.52 -9.16
N PRO A 50 14.11 -1.36 -9.75
CA PRO A 50 14.51 -0.11 -10.37
C PRO A 50 13.50 0.31 -11.46
N TYR A 51 13.11 1.59 -11.48
CA TYR A 51 12.12 2.09 -12.44
C TYR A 51 12.68 3.16 -13.37
N SER A 52 13.20 4.25 -12.80
CA SER A 52 13.83 5.36 -13.52
C SER A 52 14.95 5.96 -12.68
N GLU A 53 15.72 6.90 -13.24
CA GLU A 53 16.88 7.48 -12.54
C GLU A 53 16.49 8.06 -11.17
N GLY A 54 16.95 7.41 -10.10
CA GLY A 54 16.67 7.79 -8.72
C GLY A 54 15.32 7.30 -8.15
N PHE A 55 14.58 6.45 -8.87
CA PHE A 55 13.27 5.94 -8.44
C PHE A 55 13.17 4.41 -8.55
N SER A 56 12.57 3.83 -7.50
CA SER A 56 12.16 2.44 -7.45
C SER A 56 10.65 2.33 -7.56
N LYS A 57 10.18 1.32 -8.29
CA LYS A 57 8.78 0.91 -8.34
C LYS A 57 8.56 -0.25 -7.38
N TRP A 58 7.53 -0.17 -6.57
CA TRP A 58 7.10 -1.21 -5.65
C TRP A 58 5.73 -1.71 -6.07
N THR A 59 5.59 -3.04 -6.11
CA THR A 59 4.29 -3.69 -6.25
C THR A 59 3.76 -4.02 -4.87
N ALA A 60 2.49 -3.71 -4.63
CA ALA A 60 1.79 -4.04 -3.41
C ALA A 60 0.37 -4.49 -3.73
N SER A 61 -0.31 -5.05 -2.74
CA SER A 61 -1.74 -5.29 -2.82
C SER A 61 -2.38 -5.12 -1.45
N TYR A 62 -3.66 -4.80 -1.44
CA TYR A 62 -4.43 -4.75 -0.23
C TYR A 62 -5.70 -5.58 -0.35
N LEU A 63 -6.16 -6.06 0.80
CA LEU A 63 -7.45 -6.71 0.92
C LEU A 63 -8.44 -5.72 1.55
N PRO A 64 -9.51 -5.34 0.84
CA PRO A 64 -10.61 -4.60 1.44
C PRO A 64 -11.28 -5.41 2.54
N GLY A 65 -11.72 -4.75 3.60
CA GLY A 65 -12.51 -5.37 4.66
C GLY A 65 -13.54 -4.43 5.26
N PRO A 66 -14.23 -4.88 6.31
CA PRO A 66 -15.20 -4.05 6.99
C PRO A 66 -14.51 -2.80 7.57
N PRO A 67 -15.28 -1.72 7.82
CA PRO A 67 -14.81 -0.61 8.63
C PRO A 67 -14.25 -1.17 9.93
N ALA A 68 -12.94 -1.03 10.15
CA ALA A 68 -12.41 -1.26 11.48
C ALA A 68 -12.97 -0.15 12.35
N ALA A 69 -13.67 -0.51 13.43
CA ALA A 69 -13.85 0.43 14.52
C ALA A 69 -12.46 0.97 14.86
N PHE A 70 -12.33 2.29 15.00
CA PHE A 70 -11.10 2.95 15.42
C PHE A 70 -10.42 2.13 16.53
N PRO A 71 -9.07 2.00 16.52
CA PRO A 71 -8.38 1.34 17.62
C PRO A 71 -8.91 1.92 18.93
N GLN A 72 -9.53 1.07 19.77
CA GLN A 72 -9.77 1.42 21.16
C GLN A 72 -8.39 1.32 21.81
N ASP A 73 -7.78 2.48 22.07
CA ASP A 73 -6.61 2.59 22.94
C ASP A 73 -6.88 1.97 24.32
#